data_AF-F5XLE9-F1
#
_entry.id   AF-F5XLE9-F1
#
_cell.length_a   1.000
_cell.length_b   1.000
_cell.length_c   1.000
_cell.angle_alpha   90.00
_cell.angle_beta   90.00
_cell.angle_gamma   90.00
#
_symmetry.space_group_name_H-M   'P 1'
#
loop_
_entity.id
_entity.type
_entity.pdbx_description
1 polymer ?
#
loop_
_entity_poly.entity_id
_entity_poly.type
_entity_poly.pdbx_seq_one_letter_code
_entity_poly.pdbx_strand_id
1 'polypeptide(L)'
;MGSADLTDLTRAADPWASTDMGFKDWVAKVTGRLDPEPVAAMSVAPAVPTEHDIMNALDRADAMVSGGVVPAPVQSRVKRVTATVRQTMPRLRNLGLGSPEAYSVMATATDYLPEAINGYLRLPREWADSRPVENGKSSLLVLIDQLDLLGSTMDKIFDAVVRVDAAALIAHGRFLQEKFGHPDNTPTRPPMMNPPSNTPRSSLDLP
;
A
#
# COMPACT_ATOMS: atom_id res chain seq x y z
N MET A 1 -20.70 -27.08 -39.74
CA MET A 1 -19.33 -26.55 -39.54
C MET A 1 -19.45 -25.07 -39.26
N GLY A 2 -18.89 -24.61 -38.16
CA GLY A 2 -18.94 -23.21 -37.73
C GLY A 2 -18.68 -23.13 -36.23
N SER A 3 -17.45 -23.42 -35.82
CA SER A 3 -16.96 -23.14 -34.47
C SER A 3 -17.15 -21.67 -34.16
N ALA A 4 -17.85 -21.36 -33.07
CA ALA A 4 -17.75 -20.04 -32.45
C ALA A 4 -16.49 -20.06 -31.58
N ASP A 5 -15.44 -19.40 -32.07
CA ASP A 5 -14.17 -19.18 -31.37
C ASP A 5 -14.41 -18.40 -30.07
N LEU A 6 -13.81 -18.93 -29.00
CA LEU A 6 -13.92 -18.46 -27.61
C LEU A 6 -12.77 -17.49 -27.27
N THR A 7 -12.31 -16.71 -28.25
CA THR A 7 -11.00 -16.04 -28.21
C THR A 7 -11.06 -14.51 -28.11
N ASP A 8 -12.25 -13.92 -27.92
CA ASP A 8 -12.42 -12.46 -27.97
C ASP A 8 -12.93 -11.82 -26.66
N LEU A 9 -12.40 -12.26 -25.52
CA LEU A 9 -12.70 -11.64 -24.21
C LEU A 9 -11.46 -11.28 -23.36
N THR A 10 -10.26 -11.29 -23.94
CA THR A 10 -9.00 -10.92 -23.23
C THR A 10 -8.29 -9.71 -23.85
N ARG A 11 -9.05 -8.66 -24.19
CA ARG A 11 -8.49 -7.32 -24.41
C ARG A 11 -9.25 -6.27 -23.60
N ALA A 12 -9.21 -6.42 -22.28
CA ALA A 12 -9.45 -5.28 -21.40
C ALA A 12 -8.18 -4.40 -21.46
N ALA A 13 -8.31 -3.25 -22.09
CA ALA A 13 -7.27 -2.25 -22.19
C ALA A 13 -6.81 -1.80 -20.79
N ASP A 14 -5.49 -1.77 -20.58
CA ASP A 14 -4.84 -1.21 -19.40
C ASP A 14 -5.26 0.25 -19.15
N PRO A 15 -5.99 0.56 -18.06
CA PRO A 15 -6.42 1.93 -17.78
C PRO A 15 -5.32 2.83 -17.19
N TRP A 16 -4.06 2.39 -17.15
CA TRP A 16 -2.94 3.08 -16.48
C TRP A 16 -1.92 3.74 -17.43
N ALA A 17 -2.13 3.69 -18.76
CA ALA A 17 -1.13 4.16 -19.74
C ALA A 17 -1.09 5.68 -20.02
N SER A 18 -1.92 6.52 -19.37
CA SER A 18 -2.09 7.93 -19.78
C SER A 18 -1.87 9.02 -18.71
N THR A 19 -1.12 8.78 -17.63
CA THR A 19 -0.81 9.87 -16.67
C THR A 19 0.64 9.92 -16.20
N ASP A 20 1.53 9.14 -16.83
CA ASP A 20 2.95 9.05 -16.46
C ASP A 20 3.78 10.26 -16.96
N MET A 21 3.24 11.07 -17.87
CA MET A 21 3.92 12.15 -18.59
C MET A 21 3.75 13.52 -17.89
N GLY A 22 4.09 13.56 -16.60
CA GLY A 22 4.08 14.78 -15.79
C GLY A 22 4.96 14.69 -14.55
N PHE A 23 5.06 13.52 -13.93
CA PHE A 23 5.92 13.28 -12.77
C PHE A 23 7.39 13.08 -13.17
N LYS A 24 7.65 12.25 -14.20
CA LYS A 24 9.01 12.00 -14.72
C LYS A 24 9.63 13.26 -15.33
N ASP A 25 8.84 14.05 -16.06
CA ASP A 25 9.29 15.30 -16.69
C ASP A 25 9.54 16.42 -15.68
N TRP A 26 8.81 16.44 -14.56
CA TRP A 26 9.06 17.37 -13.46
C TRP A 26 10.33 17.01 -12.68
N VAL A 27 10.53 15.71 -12.37
CA VAL A 27 11.77 15.22 -11.74
C VAL A 27 12.98 15.54 -12.61
N ALA A 28 12.91 15.28 -13.92
CA ALA A 28 14.00 15.56 -14.86
C ALA A 28 14.32 17.06 -15.01
N LYS A 29 13.32 17.94 -14.84
CA LYS A 29 13.50 19.40 -14.93
C LYS A 29 14.04 20.03 -13.64
N VAL A 30 13.80 19.40 -12.48
CA VAL A 30 14.32 19.85 -11.17
C VAL A 30 15.74 19.35 -10.90
N THR A 31 16.12 18.16 -11.42
CA THR A 31 17.49 17.64 -11.34
C THR A 31 18.36 18.14 -12.50
N GLY A 32 18.48 19.46 -12.64
CA GLY A 32 19.26 20.11 -13.70
C GLY A 32 20.64 19.48 -13.90
N ARG A 33 20.94 19.20 -15.19
CA ARG A 33 22.22 18.75 -15.78
C ARG A 33 23.43 18.90 -14.84
N LEU A 34 23.87 17.78 -14.29
CA LEU A 34 25.27 17.58 -13.92
C LEU A 34 25.85 16.68 -15.00
N ASP A 35 26.55 17.27 -15.97
CA ASP A 35 27.53 16.52 -16.74
C ASP A 35 28.56 15.99 -15.72
N PRO A 36 28.73 14.67 -15.56
CA PRO A 36 29.66 14.16 -14.56
C PRO A 36 31.09 14.25 -15.10
N GLU A 37 31.81 15.30 -14.69
CA GLU A 37 33.27 15.27 -14.62
C GLU A 37 33.70 14.11 -13.71
N PRO A 38 34.61 13.22 -14.14
CA PRO A 38 34.97 12.03 -13.38
C PRO A 38 35.92 12.38 -12.24
N VAL A 39 35.39 12.90 -11.13
CA VAL A 39 36.11 12.94 -9.85
C VAL A 39 35.94 11.63 -9.12
N ALA A 40 37.00 10.82 -9.16
CA ALA A 40 37.14 9.63 -8.35
C ALA A 40 37.14 10.01 -6.85
N ALA A 41 35.96 10.00 -6.24
CA ALA A 41 35.78 10.07 -4.79
C ALA A 41 34.94 8.86 -4.35
N MET A 42 35.47 8.12 -3.38
CA MET A 42 34.88 6.92 -2.79
C MET A 42 33.39 7.13 -2.49
N SER A 43 32.53 6.52 -3.30
CA SER A 43 31.08 6.61 -3.17
C SER A 43 30.66 5.62 -2.09
N VAL A 44 30.54 6.08 -0.84
CA VAL A 44 29.64 5.41 0.10
C VAL A 44 28.25 5.61 -0.50
N ALA A 45 27.72 4.59 -1.16
CA ALA A 45 26.34 4.64 -1.65
C ALA A 45 25.43 5.08 -0.49
N PRO A 46 24.51 6.04 -0.67
CA PRO A 46 23.59 6.41 0.40
C PRO A 46 22.84 5.15 0.82
N ALA A 47 22.96 4.77 2.09
CA ALA A 47 22.24 3.63 2.63
C ALA A 47 20.73 3.91 2.52
N VAL A 48 19.96 2.91 2.08
CA VAL A 48 18.50 3.00 2.05
C VAL A 48 18.01 3.35 3.47
N PRO A 49 17.21 4.42 3.64
CA PRO A 49 16.66 4.80 4.94
C PRO A 49 15.99 3.63 5.66
N THR A 50 16.33 3.44 6.93
CA THR A 50 15.72 2.40 7.76
C THR A 50 14.31 2.82 8.20
N GLU A 51 13.51 1.86 8.68
CA GLU A 51 12.20 2.14 9.27
C GLU A 51 12.30 3.13 10.44
N HIS A 52 13.37 3.05 11.25
CA HIS A 52 13.61 3.99 12.33
C HIS A 52 13.89 5.40 11.81
N ASP A 53 14.68 5.53 10.74
CA ASP A 53 14.95 6.83 10.10
C ASP A 53 13.69 7.47 9.54
N ILE A 54 12.83 6.67 8.92
CA ILE A 54 11.52 7.11 8.41
C ILE A 54 10.64 7.60 9.55
N MET A 55 10.51 6.84 10.64
CA MET A 55 9.69 7.26 11.80
C MET A 55 10.22 8.55 12.44
N ASN A 56 11.55 8.69 12.59
CA ASN A 56 12.18 9.91 13.07
C ASN A 56 11.95 11.10 12.11
N ALA A 57 11.93 10.87 10.80
CA ALA A 57 11.63 11.90 9.82
C ALA A 57 10.19 12.41 9.94
N LEU A 58 9.23 11.50 10.15
CA LEU A 58 7.82 11.86 10.40
C LEU A 58 7.65 12.66 11.69
N ASP A 59 8.32 12.25 12.78
CA ASP A 59 8.30 12.99 14.05
C ASP A 59 8.86 14.41 13.88
N ARG A 60 9.94 14.57 13.11
CA ARG A 60 10.50 15.89 12.77
C ARG A 60 9.51 16.72 11.95
N ALA A 61 8.87 16.13 10.94
CA ALA A 61 7.86 16.83 10.14
C ALA A 61 6.68 17.32 11.00
N ASP A 62 6.19 16.49 11.92
CA ASP A 62 5.14 16.87 12.87
C ASP A 62 5.61 18.00 13.81
N ALA A 63 6.87 17.99 14.24
CA ALA A 63 7.46 19.03 15.08
C ALA A 63 7.59 20.38 14.34
N MET A 64 7.95 20.37 13.04
CA MET A 64 8.09 21.58 12.23
C MET A 64 6.79 22.39 12.11
N VAL A 65 5.64 21.71 12.18
CA VAL A 65 4.31 22.34 12.10
C VAL A 65 3.64 22.49 13.47
N SER A 66 4.34 22.14 14.54
CA SER A 66 3.85 22.30 15.91
C SER A 66 4.11 23.73 16.43
N GLY A 67 3.39 24.13 17.49
CA GLY A 67 3.64 25.41 18.17
C GLY A 67 3.10 26.67 17.47
N GLY A 68 2.22 26.53 16.47
CA GLY A 68 1.55 27.68 15.83
C GLY A 68 2.39 28.43 14.78
N VAL A 69 3.55 27.87 14.39
CA VAL A 69 4.45 28.45 13.38
C VAL A 69 3.83 28.43 11.97
N VAL A 70 2.95 27.46 11.71
CA VAL A 70 2.23 27.32 10.43
C VAL A 70 0.72 27.49 10.62
N PRO A 71 -0.03 27.87 9.57
CA PRO A 71 -1.48 28.01 9.66
C PRO A 71 -2.13 26.62 9.86
N ALA A 72 -3.27 26.58 10.55
CA ALA A 72 -3.98 25.33 10.86
C ALA A 72 -4.25 24.42 9.64
N PRO A 73 -4.60 24.93 8.44
CA PRO A 73 -4.78 24.10 7.24
C PRO A 73 -3.54 23.32 6.82
N VAL A 74 -2.34 23.88 7.02
CA VAL A 74 -1.06 23.22 6.74
C VAL A 74 -0.80 22.15 7.78
N GLN A 75 -0.92 22.49 9.06
CA GLN A 75 -0.71 21.55 10.16
C GLN A 75 -1.62 20.32 10.03
N SER A 76 -2.90 20.51 9.72
CA SER A 76 -3.85 19.41 9.56
C SER A 76 -3.46 18.46 8.43
N ARG A 77 -2.94 18.99 7.32
CA ARG A 77 -2.55 18.18 6.16
C ARG A 77 -1.26 17.41 6.41
N VAL A 78 -0.26 18.05 7.01
CA VAL A 78 0.98 17.37 7.41
C VAL A 78 0.65 16.19 8.33
N LYS A 79 -0.17 16.40 9.38
CA LYS A 79 -0.59 15.33 10.28
C LYS A 79 -1.32 14.19 9.58
N ARG A 80 -2.13 14.49 8.56
CA ARG A 80 -2.80 13.45 7.76
C ARG A 80 -1.78 12.63 6.97
N VAL A 81 -0.85 13.30 6.28
CA VAL A 81 0.21 12.61 5.52
C VAL A 81 1.05 11.74 6.44
N THR A 82 1.54 12.28 7.57
CA THR A 82 2.36 11.51 8.52
C THR A 82 1.60 10.34 9.11
N ALA A 83 0.32 10.50 9.44
CA ALA A 83 -0.53 9.40 9.91
C ALA A 83 -0.69 8.29 8.87
N THR A 84 -1.03 8.63 7.61
CA THR A 84 -1.18 7.62 6.55
C THR A 84 0.13 6.89 6.29
N VAL A 85 1.27 7.59 6.28
CA VAL A 85 2.59 6.96 6.13
C VAL A 85 2.85 5.97 7.26
N ARG A 86 2.67 6.37 8.53
CA ARG A 86 2.85 5.47 9.69
C ARG A 86 1.96 4.23 9.61
N GLN A 87 0.73 4.38 9.13
CA GLN A 87 -0.19 3.24 8.93
C GLN A 87 0.25 2.32 7.79
N THR A 88 0.88 2.87 6.76
CA THR A 88 1.32 2.10 5.59
C THR A 88 2.60 1.31 5.88
N MET A 89 3.52 1.87 6.68
CA MET A 89 4.85 1.32 6.96
C MET A 89 4.89 -0.17 7.32
N PRO A 90 4.11 -0.69 8.30
CA PRO A 90 4.17 -2.10 8.69
C PRO A 90 3.83 -3.05 7.54
N ARG A 91 3.05 -2.58 6.57
CA ARG A 91 2.50 -3.36 5.48
C ARG A 91 3.34 -3.27 4.19
N LEU A 92 4.30 -2.33 4.11
CA LEU A 92 5.18 -2.19 2.94
C LEU A 92 6.01 -3.45 2.66
N ARG A 93 6.31 -4.26 3.69
CA ARG A 93 6.99 -5.55 3.49
C ARG A 93 6.21 -6.47 2.55
N ASN A 94 4.87 -6.35 2.52
CA ASN A 94 3.99 -7.17 1.68
C ASN A 94 4.02 -6.75 0.20
N LEU A 95 4.49 -5.53 -0.10
CA LEU A 95 4.69 -5.04 -1.48
C LEU A 95 6.08 -5.39 -2.05
N GLY A 96 7.01 -5.84 -1.20
CA GLY A 96 8.41 -6.01 -1.54
C GLY A 96 9.22 -4.72 -1.36
N LEU A 97 10.40 -4.84 -0.74
CA LEU A 97 11.29 -3.74 -0.31
C LEU A 97 11.97 -2.98 -1.48
N GLY A 98 11.53 -3.17 -2.72
CA GLY A 98 11.99 -2.43 -3.90
C GLY A 98 10.86 -1.96 -4.80
N SER A 99 9.60 -2.02 -4.32
CA SER A 99 8.45 -1.55 -5.07
C SER A 99 8.47 -0.02 -5.21
N PRO A 100 7.99 0.54 -6.34
CA PRO A 100 7.82 1.98 -6.52
C PRO A 100 6.99 2.64 -5.41
N GLU A 101 6.01 1.91 -4.87
CA GLU A 101 5.16 2.35 -3.77
C GLU A 101 5.94 2.45 -2.46
N ALA A 102 6.77 1.44 -2.13
CA ALA A 102 7.62 1.49 -0.95
C ALA A 102 8.63 2.64 -1.02
N TYR A 103 9.23 2.86 -2.19
CA TYR A 103 10.11 4.00 -2.42
C TYR A 103 9.36 5.33 -2.24
N SER A 104 8.16 5.45 -2.78
CA SER A 104 7.35 6.67 -2.70
C SER A 104 6.97 7.00 -1.26
N VAL A 105 6.63 6.01 -0.43
CA VAL A 105 6.32 6.20 1.00
C VAL A 105 7.56 6.64 1.77
N MET A 106 8.71 6.00 1.54
CA MET A 106 9.99 6.37 2.14
C MET A 106 10.37 7.81 1.77
N ALA A 107 10.43 8.14 0.47
CA ALA A 107 10.82 9.46 -0.02
C ALA A 107 9.84 10.56 0.44
N THR A 108 8.56 10.24 0.60
CA THR A 108 7.59 11.19 1.18
C THR A 108 7.98 11.57 2.60
N ALA A 109 8.36 10.60 3.43
CA ALA A 109 8.76 10.85 4.81
C ALA A 109 10.11 11.56 4.93
N THR A 110 11.10 11.14 4.13
CA THR A 110 12.49 11.59 4.28
C THR A 110 12.80 12.88 3.53
N ASP A 111 12.15 13.10 2.37
CA ASP A 111 12.56 14.14 1.43
C ASP A 111 11.40 15.08 1.08
N TYR A 112 10.30 14.57 0.54
CA TYR A 112 9.27 15.43 -0.06
C TYR A 112 8.51 16.26 0.96
N LEU A 113 8.04 15.64 2.06
CA LEU A 113 7.29 16.35 3.08
C LEU A 113 8.17 17.37 3.84
N PRO A 114 9.37 17.00 4.34
CA PRO A 114 10.23 17.97 5.01
C PRO A 114 10.66 19.12 4.09
N GLU A 115 10.98 18.85 2.81
CA GLU A 115 11.40 19.89 1.88
C GLU A 115 10.26 20.87 1.56
N ALA A 116 9.04 20.40 1.36
CA ALA A 116 7.88 21.26 1.13
C ALA A 116 7.64 22.21 2.31
N ILE A 117 7.69 21.69 3.55
CA ILE A 117 7.51 22.50 4.76
C ILE A 117 8.67 23.50 4.92
N ASN A 118 9.92 23.05 4.75
CA ASN A 118 11.11 23.91 4.83
C ASN A 118 11.11 25.00 3.75
N GLY A 119 10.61 24.71 2.54
CA GLY A 119 10.46 25.69 1.47
C GLY A 119 9.57 26.86 1.91
N TYR A 120 8.43 26.57 2.53
CA TYR A 120 7.53 27.58 3.07
C TYR A 120 8.12 28.32 4.28
N LEU A 121 8.74 27.60 5.22
CA LEU A 121 9.30 28.19 6.45
C LEU A 121 10.52 29.10 6.21
N ARG A 122 11.21 28.94 5.08
CA ARG A 122 12.31 29.84 4.67
C ARG A 122 11.83 31.22 4.24
N LEU A 123 10.54 31.40 3.97
CA LEU A 123 9.96 32.66 3.51
C LEU A 123 9.43 33.49 4.69
N PRO A 124 9.54 34.84 4.64
CA PRO A 124 8.84 35.71 5.59
C PRO A 124 7.33 35.47 5.54
N ARG A 125 6.66 35.32 6.70
CA ARG A 125 5.25 34.88 6.77
C ARG A 125 4.30 35.82 6.04
N GLU A 126 4.46 37.13 6.23
CA GLU A 126 3.62 38.13 5.56
C GLU A 126 3.74 38.06 4.03
N TRP A 127 4.91 37.65 3.52
CA TRP A 127 5.15 37.48 2.10
C TRP A 127 4.54 36.17 1.60
N ALA A 128 4.80 35.06 2.29
CA ALA A 128 4.35 33.72 1.91
C ALA A 128 2.82 33.58 1.88
N ASP A 129 2.12 34.31 2.75
CA ASP A 129 0.66 34.19 2.89
C ASP A 129 -0.11 35.06 1.88
N SER A 130 0.49 36.16 1.39
CA SER A 130 -0.25 37.18 0.62
C SER A 130 0.25 37.39 -0.82
N ARG A 131 1.53 37.13 -1.11
CA ARG A 131 2.12 37.48 -2.41
C ARG A 131 1.89 36.36 -3.41
N PRO A 132 1.39 36.65 -4.62
CA PRO A 132 1.26 35.64 -5.66
C PRO A 132 2.65 35.22 -6.15
N VAL A 133 2.85 33.90 -6.28
CA VAL A 133 4.12 33.30 -6.73
C VAL A 133 3.95 32.46 -8.00
N GLU A 134 2.86 31.73 -8.11
CA GLU A 134 2.61 30.83 -9.25
C GLU A 134 1.12 30.81 -9.56
N ASN A 135 0.74 31.09 -10.83
CA ASN A 135 -0.65 31.10 -11.27
C ASN A 135 -1.59 31.95 -10.38
N GLY A 136 -1.07 33.03 -9.77
CA GLY A 136 -1.80 33.88 -8.84
C GLY A 136 -1.97 33.33 -7.43
N LYS A 137 -1.51 32.10 -7.14
CA LYS A 137 -1.51 31.51 -5.80
C LYS A 137 -0.36 32.03 -4.96
N SER A 138 -0.58 32.22 -3.66
CA SER A 138 0.49 32.49 -2.70
C SER A 138 1.27 31.23 -2.35
N SER A 139 2.46 31.38 -1.77
CA SER A 139 3.28 30.24 -1.33
C SER A 139 2.54 29.33 -0.35
N LEU A 140 1.66 29.89 0.49
CA LEU A 140 0.77 29.12 1.35
C LEU A 140 -0.18 28.21 0.55
N LEU A 141 -0.82 28.75 -0.49
CA LEU A 141 -1.75 27.97 -1.32
C LEU A 141 -1.02 26.90 -2.13
N VAL A 142 0.18 27.21 -2.64
CA VAL A 142 1.03 26.22 -3.32
C VAL A 142 1.42 25.08 -2.37
N LEU A 143 1.82 25.38 -1.13
CA LEU A 143 2.11 24.35 -0.13
C LEU A 143 0.87 23.49 0.16
N ILE A 144 -0.30 24.10 0.29
CA ILE A 144 -1.57 23.37 0.51
C ILE A 144 -1.82 22.37 -0.61
N ASP A 145 -1.67 22.78 -1.87
CA ASP A 145 -1.86 21.89 -3.03
C ASP A 145 -0.86 20.74 -3.02
N GLN A 146 0.41 21.01 -2.68
CA GLN A 146 1.45 19.99 -2.57
C GLN A 146 1.14 18.96 -1.48
N LEU A 147 0.67 19.42 -0.32
CA LEU A 147 0.29 18.54 0.78
C LEU A 147 -0.97 17.71 0.47
N ASP A 148 -1.94 18.28 -0.27
CA ASP A 148 -3.12 17.54 -0.72
C ASP A 148 -2.75 16.47 -1.75
N LEU A 149 -1.82 16.77 -2.66
CA LEU A 149 -1.25 15.80 -3.60
C LEU A 149 -0.55 14.65 -2.86
N LEU A 150 0.34 14.98 -1.91
CA LEU A 150 1.03 13.97 -1.09
C LEU A 150 0.03 13.10 -0.32
N GLY A 151 -0.95 13.73 0.35
CA GLY A 151 -1.96 13.00 1.12
C GLY A 151 -2.80 12.05 0.27
N SER A 152 -3.31 12.51 -0.88
CA SER A 152 -4.09 11.67 -1.78
C SER A 152 -3.27 10.52 -2.39
N THR A 153 -1.97 10.73 -2.60
CA THR A 153 -1.06 9.69 -3.09
C THR A 153 -0.82 8.63 -2.03
N MET A 154 -0.55 9.04 -0.78
CA MET A 154 -0.36 8.09 0.32
C MET A 154 -1.62 7.28 0.61
N ASP A 155 -2.80 7.88 0.51
CA ASP A 155 -4.07 7.16 0.68
C ASP A 155 -4.26 6.08 -0.41
N LYS A 156 -3.91 6.38 -1.66
CA LYS A 156 -3.97 5.38 -2.75
C LYS A 156 -3.02 4.20 -2.50
N ILE A 157 -1.80 4.49 -2.02
CA ILE A 157 -0.82 3.44 -1.68
C ILE A 157 -1.36 2.62 -0.52
N PHE A 158 -1.86 3.26 0.54
CA PHE A 158 -2.45 2.58 1.68
C PHE A 158 -3.58 1.64 1.25
N ASP A 159 -4.52 2.12 0.43
CA ASP A 159 -5.62 1.32 -0.12
C ASP A 159 -5.12 0.12 -0.95
N ALA A 160 -4.08 0.32 -1.75
CA ALA A 160 -3.49 -0.76 -2.55
C ALA A 160 -2.92 -1.86 -1.65
N VAL A 161 -2.21 -1.47 -0.59
CA VAL A 161 -1.63 -2.40 0.37
C VAL A 161 -2.70 -3.15 1.16
N VAL A 162 -3.73 -2.45 1.64
CA VAL A 162 -4.84 -3.05 2.37
C VAL A 162 -5.60 -4.06 1.49
N ARG A 163 -5.73 -3.81 0.19
CA ARG A 163 -6.31 -4.77 -0.76
C ARG A 163 -5.47 -6.05 -0.88
N VAL A 164 -4.14 -5.94 -0.87
CA VAL A 164 -3.25 -7.12 -0.90
C VAL A 164 -3.43 -7.95 0.37
N ASP A 165 -3.46 -7.31 1.54
CA ASP A 165 -3.69 -8.00 2.82
C ASP A 165 -5.05 -8.71 2.86
N ALA A 166 -6.10 -8.05 2.37
CA ALA A 166 -7.44 -8.63 2.29
C ALA A 166 -7.49 -9.86 1.37
N ALA A 167 -6.81 -9.80 0.21
CA ALA A 167 -6.71 -10.93 -0.70
C ALA A 167 -5.96 -12.12 -0.06
N ALA A 168 -4.88 -11.85 0.68
CA ALA A 168 -4.14 -12.87 1.41
C ALA A 168 -5.01 -13.56 2.49
N LEU A 169 -5.83 -12.79 3.21
CA LEU A 169 -6.77 -13.34 4.19
C LEU A 169 -7.82 -14.26 3.56
N ILE A 170 -8.38 -13.87 2.41
CA ILE A 170 -9.36 -14.69 1.67
C ILE A 170 -8.72 -15.99 1.20
N ALA A 171 -7.50 -15.93 0.65
CA ALA A 171 -6.77 -17.12 0.21
C ALA A 171 -6.50 -18.08 1.39
N HIS A 172 -6.12 -17.54 2.54
CA HIS A 172 -5.92 -18.32 3.76
C HIS A 172 -7.21 -19.03 4.22
N GLY A 173 -8.35 -18.34 4.16
CA GLY A 173 -9.66 -18.93 4.49
C GLY A 173 -10.05 -20.10 3.59
N ARG A 174 -9.81 -19.98 2.27
CA ARG A 174 -10.04 -21.07 1.31
C ARG A 174 -9.16 -22.28 1.61
N PHE A 175 -7.88 -22.05 1.89
CA PHE A 175 -6.96 -23.12 2.28
C PHE A 175 -7.42 -23.86 3.55
N LEU A 176 -7.91 -23.14 4.56
CA LEU A 176 -8.46 -23.76 5.78
C LEU A 176 -9.69 -24.61 5.50
N GLN A 177 -10.59 -24.12 4.63
CA GLN A 177 -11.78 -24.87 4.21
C GLN A 177 -11.41 -26.15 3.45
N GLU A 178 -10.44 -26.10 2.56
CA GLU A 178 -9.96 -27.29 1.85
C GLU A 178 -9.35 -28.31 2.82
N LYS A 179 -8.54 -27.85 3.77
CA LYS A 179 -7.80 -28.71 4.71
C LYS A 179 -8.67 -29.31 5.81
N PHE A 180 -9.69 -28.59 6.28
CA PHE A 180 -10.49 -28.99 7.46
C PHE A 180 -12.00 -29.05 7.22
N GLY A 181 -12.49 -28.56 6.08
CA GLY A 181 -13.91 -28.50 5.75
C GLY A 181 -14.51 -29.79 5.18
N HIS A 182 -13.73 -30.86 5.08
CA HIS A 182 -14.22 -32.19 4.72
C HIS A 182 -14.43 -33.05 5.99
N PRO A 183 -15.66 -33.17 6.51
CA PRO A 183 -15.99 -34.19 7.50
C PRO A 183 -16.21 -35.54 6.80
N ASP A 184 -15.14 -36.17 6.29
CA ASP A 184 -15.12 -37.61 6.03
C ASP A 184 -14.60 -38.36 7.27
N ASN A 185 -15.07 -37.97 8.45
CA ASN A 185 -15.03 -38.82 9.63
C ASN A 185 -16.43 -39.35 9.96
N THR A 186 -17.28 -39.58 8.96
CA THR A 186 -18.43 -40.46 9.15
C THR A 186 -17.86 -41.82 9.54
N PRO A 187 -18.00 -42.31 10.80
CA PRO A 187 -17.57 -43.65 11.11
C PRO A 187 -18.43 -44.54 10.23
N THR A 188 -17.81 -45.24 9.28
CA THR A 188 -18.45 -46.30 8.51
C THR A 188 -19.06 -47.26 9.52
N ARG A 189 -20.37 -47.11 9.78
CA ARG A 189 -21.12 -48.06 10.60
C ARG A 189 -21.01 -49.39 9.85
N PRO A 190 -20.38 -50.42 10.43
CA PRO A 190 -20.30 -51.70 9.75
C PRO A 190 -21.72 -52.19 9.46
N PRO A 191 -21.96 -52.81 8.28
CA PRO A 191 -23.27 -53.33 7.94
C PRO A 191 -23.72 -54.29 9.05
N MET A 192 -24.78 -53.93 9.76
CA MET A 192 -25.40 -54.83 10.72
C MET A 192 -26.02 -55.97 9.91
N MET A 193 -25.35 -57.11 9.91
CA MET A 193 -25.88 -58.36 9.38
C MET A 193 -27.14 -58.69 10.18
N ASN A 194 -28.32 -58.65 9.55
CA ASN A 194 -29.54 -59.16 10.15
C ASN A 194 -29.33 -60.64 10.52
N PRO A 195 -29.53 -61.07 11.77
CA PRO A 195 -29.47 -62.48 12.10
C PRO A 195 -30.66 -63.21 11.44
N PRO A 196 -30.45 -64.32 10.71
CA PRO A 196 -31.57 -65.14 10.27
C PRO A 196 -32.27 -65.80 11.45
N SER A 197 -33.59 -65.81 11.37
CA SER A 197 -34.60 -66.34 12.30
C SER A 197 -34.33 -67.78 12.76
N ASN A 198 -34.42 -67.99 14.07
CA ASN A 198 -34.41 -69.30 14.72
C ASN A 198 -35.69 -70.08 14.36
N THR A 199 -35.56 -71.15 13.58
CA THR A 199 -36.64 -72.12 13.33
C THR A 199 -36.46 -73.31 14.28
N PRO A 200 -37.34 -73.53 15.28
CA PRO A 200 -37.26 -74.75 16.09
C PRO A 200 -37.69 -75.96 15.25
N ARG A 201 -36.76 -76.89 15.01
CA ARG A 201 -37.08 -78.22 14.46
C ARG A 201 -37.76 -79.04 15.56
N SER A 202 -39.04 -79.31 15.36
CA SER A 202 -39.82 -80.27 16.16
C SER A 202 -39.49 -81.71 15.79
N SER A 203 -39.88 -82.59 16.71
CA SER A 203 -40.04 -84.06 16.66
C SER A 203 -38.77 -84.92 16.81
N LEU A 204 -38.47 -85.19 18.08
CA LEU A 204 -37.74 -86.35 18.58
C LEU A 204 -38.67 -87.57 18.45
N ASP A 205 -38.44 -88.40 17.44
CA ASP A 205 -39.01 -89.75 17.32
C ASP A 205 -38.20 -90.70 18.20
N LEU A 206 -38.85 -91.46 19.09
CA LEU A 206 -38.76 -92.94 19.16
C LEU A 206 -39.42 -93.47 20.46
N PRO A 207 -40.24 -94.54 20.37
CA PRO A 207 -40.70 -95.35 21.50
C PRO A 207 -39.63 -96.31 22.05
#